data_AF-X1MNN5-F1
#
_entry.id   AF-X1MNN5-F1
#
_cell.length_a   1.000
_cell.length_b   1.000
_cell.length_c   1.000
_cell.angle_alpha   90.00
_cell.angle_beta   90.00
_cell.angle_gamma   90.00
#
_symmetry.space_group_name_H-M   'P 1'
#
loop_
_entity.id
_entity.type
_entity.pdbx_description
1 polymer ?
#
loop_
_entity_poly.entity_id
_entity_poly.type
_entity_poly.pdbx_seq_one_letter_code
_entity_poly.pdbx_strand_id
1 'polypeptide(L)' 'MAAQSQIEWTESTWNPVTGCSKVSPGCKHCYAERMARRLKAMGHPNYARGF' A
#
# COMPACT_ATOMS: atom_id res chain seq x y z
N MET A 1 7.76 4.79 3.71
CA MET A 1 7.74 4.16 5.05
C MET A 1 8.26 5.18 6.03
N ALA A 2 7.75 5.20 7.27
CA ALA A 2 8.15 6.22 8.25
C ALA A 2 8.85 5.55 9.45
N ALA A 3 10.11 5.94 9.68
CA ALA A 3 10.91 5.54 10.84
C ALA A 3 10.56 6.34 12.11
N GLN A 4 9.81 7.44 11.98
CA GLN A 4 9.24 8.22 13.07
C GLN A 4 7.74 8.37 12.78
N SER A 5 6.97 7.44 13.29
CA SER A 5 5.53 7.40 13.10
C SER A 5 4.85 8.46 13.96
N GLN A 6 3.78 9.06 13.43
CA GLN A 6 2.92 10.01 14.17
C GLN A 6 1.83 9.31 14.99
N ILE A 7 1.74 7.99 14.89
CA ILE A 7 0.80 7.20 15.68
C ILE A 7 1.38 7.07 17.09
N GLU A 8 0.67 7.60 18.08
CA GLU A 8 1.13 7.79 19.48
C GLU A 8 1.75 6.56 20.14
N TRP A 9 1.34 5.35 19.76
CA TRP A 9 1.75 4.09 20.39
C TRP A 9 2.77 3.29 19.57
N THR A 10 3.18 3.73 18.38
CA THR A 10 4.15 3.00 17.56
C THR A 10 5.21 3.91 16.97
N GLU A 11 6.47 3.49 17.09
CA GLU A 11 7.64 4.27 16.66
C GLU A 11 7.81 4.28 15.13
N SER A 12 7.44 3.19 14.46
CA SER A 12 7.65 3.06 13.02
C SER A 12 6.57 2.23 12.34
N THR A 13 6.33 2.51 11.06
CA THR A 13 5.39 1.74 10.24
C THR A 13 6.14 1.04 9.12
N TRP A 14 5.89 -0.27 9.02
CA TRP A 14 6.42 -1.10 7.94
C TRP A 14 5.30 -1.71 7.11
N ASN A 15 5.32 -1.48 5.80
CA ASN A 15 4.60 -2.28 4.83
C ASN A 15 5.56 -3.19 4.05
N PRO A 16 5.71 -4.47 4.43
CA PRO A 16 6.65 -5.40 3.80
C PRO A 16 6.19 -5.88 2.41
N VAL A 17 4.92 -5.73 2.10
CA VAL A 17 4.31 -6.27 0.88
C VAL A 17 3.54 -5.18 0.13
N THR A 18 3.50 -5.31 -1.19
CA THR A 18 2.69 -4.46 -2.06
C THR A 18 1.88 -5.36 -2.99
N GLY A 19 0.61 -5.03 -3.17
CA GLY A 19 -0.29 -5.82 -4.00
C GLY A 19 -1.04 -6.93 -3.27
N CYS A 20 -2.03 -7.50 -3.95
CA CYS A 20 -2.83 -8.63 -3.45
C CYS A 20 -3.58 -9.33 -4.60
N SER A 21 -3.64 -10.66 -4.56
CA SER A 21 -4.47 -11.45 -5.47
C SER A 21 -5.95 -11.32 -5.10
N LYS A 22 -6.80 -10.89 -6.04
CA LYS A 22 -8.24 -10.77 -5.80
C LYS A 22 -8.91 -12.14 -5.80
N VAL A 23 -9.46 -12.54 -4.65
CA VAL A 23 -10.05 -13.88 -4.47
C VAL A 23 -11.58 -13.89 -4.43
N SER A 24 -12.24 -12.74 -4.22
CA SER A 24 -13.70 -12.69 -4.04
C SER A 24 -14.31 -11.35 -4.46
N PRO A 25 -15.65 -11.26 -4.60
CA PRO A 25 -16.36 -10.00 -4.86
C PRO A 25 -16.09 -8.90 -3.82
N GLY A 26 -15.64 -9.26 -2.61
CA GLY A 26 -15.26 -8.31 -1.56
C GLY A 26 -14.09 -7.40 -1.96
N CYS A 27 -13.29 -7.78 -2.96
CA CYS A 27 -12.17 -6.98 -3.44
C CYS A 27 -12.59 -5.74 -4.25
N LYS A 28 -13.88 -5.61 -4.64
CA LYS A 28 -14.37 -4.57 -5.57
C LYS A 28 -14.08 -3.13 -5.12
N HIS A 29 -13.97 -2.89 -3.82
CA HIS A 29 -13.73 -1.56 -3.24
C HIS A 29 -12.45 -1.51 -2.37
N CYS A 30 -11.43 -2.29 -2.73
CA CYS A 30 -10.16 -2.34 -1.99
C CYS A 30 -9.44 -0.98 -2.01
N TYR A 31 -9.21 -0.39 -0.83
CA TYR A 31 -8.48 0.87 -0.71
C TYR A 31 -7.02 0.75 -1.17
N ALA A 32 -6.39 -0.41 -0.92
CA ALA A 32 -4.99 -0.65 -1.23
C ALA A 32 -4.75 -0.68 -2.74
N GLU A 33 -5.70 -1.18 -3.53
CA GLU A 33 -5.64 -1.16 -5.00
C GLU A 33 -5.62 0.28 -5.54
N ARG A 34 -6.53 1.13 -5.03
CA ARG A 34 -6.58 2.54 -5.42
C ARG A 34 -5.30 3.27 -5.05
N MET A 35 -4.76 3.02 -3.86
CA MET A 35 -3.50 3.60 -3.41
C MET A 35 -2.33 3.15 -4.29
N ALA A 36 -2.24 1.85 -4.60
CA ALA A 36 -1.17 1.31 -5.43
C ALA A 36 -1.17 1.90 -6.85
N ARG A 37 -2.35 2.09 -7.46
CA ARG A 37 -2.47 2.78 -8.76
C ARG A 37 -1.93 4.21 -8.70
N ARG A 38 -2.28 4.95 -7.65
CA ARG A 38 -1.78 6.32 -7.43
C ARG A 38 -0.27 6.36 -7.26
N LEU A 39 0.27 5.49 -6.40
CA LEU A 39 1.71 5.46 -6.10
C LEU A 39 2.54 5.00 -7.30
N LYS A 40 2.02 4.07 -8.11
CA LYS A 40 2.63 3.70 -9.39
C LYS A 40 2.67 4.88 -10.36
N ALA A 41 1.56 5.61 -10.50
CA ALA A 41 1.51 6.80 -11.36
C ALA A 41 2.48 7.91 -10.90
N MET A 42 2.75 7.98 -9.59
CA MET A 42 3.77 8.88 -9.02
C MET A 42 5.21 8.36 -9.16
N GLY A 43 5.43 7.17 -9.73
CA GLY A 43 6.76 6.58 -9.90
C GLY A 43 7.37 6.01 -8.62
N HIS A 44 6.57 5.66 -7.61
CA HIS A 44 7.08 5.11 -6.36
C HIS A 44 7.74 3.72 -6.61
N PRO A 45 9.02 3.51 -6.26
CA PRO A 45 9.78 2.33 -6.66
C PRO A 45 9.15 1.02 -6.19
N ASN A 46 8.65 0.98 -4.95
CA ASN A 46 7.99 -0.21 -4.40
C ASN A 46 6.70 -0.62 -5.14
N TYR A 47 6.10 0.28 -5.93
CA TYR A 47 4.87 0.03 -6.68
C TYR A 47 5.11 -0.06 -8.19
N ALA A 48 6.36 -0.16 -8.65
CA ALA A 48 6.71 -0.28 -10.07
C ALA A 48 6.01 -1.47 -10.75
N ARG A 49 5.87 -2.59 -10.02
CA ARG A 49 5.18 -3.79 -10.49
C ARG A 49 3.65 -3.72 -10.44
N GLY A 50 3.07 -2.65 -9.90
CA GLY A 50 1.62 -2.50 -9.76
C GLY A 50 1.05 -3.10 -8.47
N PHE A 51 -0.27 -3.33 -8.49
CA PHE A 51 -1.04 -3.96 -7.42
C PHE A 51 -1.23 -5.44 -7.72
#